data_AF-Q9D6X5-F1
#
_entry.id   AF-Q9D6X5-F1
#
_cell.length_a   1.000
_cell.length_b   1.000
_cell.length_c   1.000
_cell.angle_alpha   90.00
_cell.angle_beta   90.00
_cell.angle_gamma   90.00
#
_symmetry.space_group_name_H-M   'P 1'
#
loop_
_entity.id
_entity.type
_entity.pdbx_description
1 polymer ?
#
loop_
_entity_poly.entity_id
_entity_poly.type
_entity_poly.pdbx_seq_one_letter_code
_entity_poly.pdbx_strand_id
1 'polypeptide(L)'
;MAFLTHLLVCVFGMGSWVAINGLWVELPLLVTELPEAWYLPSYLTVVIQLANIGPLLVTLMHRFRPGCLSEVPVIFLILCVGTAACILLAFLWNVTSWIQGGQHSVAFIVLTFFLALVDCTSSVTFLPFMSQLPTYYLTTFFIGEGLSGLLPALVALVQGSGITTCVNVTETPGTTLNTMETPITQGNLSPSLPSPSWHQESRYLAPRFSPLLFFLLLSFLTGCCLVAFFLLQRQPWGRQGSIEDLLHSQVTLHSIRPRDTEDTSSLGAPVSSPGKGSVEASVASLRPAQLAFIYSVVAFVNALTNGVLPSVQTYSCLPYGPVAYHLSATLSSVASPLACFLPIFLPNRSLLFLGVLTVLGTGFGAYNMAMAAMSPCPVLQGHWGGEVLIVLSWVLFAACLSYVKVMLGVILRDRSRSALLWCGAAVQLGSLIGALLMFPLVNVLKLFSSADYCSLDCSV
;
A
#
# COMPACT_ATOMS: atom_id res chain seq x y z
N MET A 1 32.95 4.98 -6.48
CA MET A 1 32.28 5.70 -5.36
C MET A 1 30.84 6.09 -5.69
N ALA A 2 30.56 6.76 -6.82
CA ALA A 2 29.19 7.17 -7.18
C ALA A 2 28.20 6.00 -7.26
N PHE A 3 28.53 4.92 -7.99
CA PHE A 3 27.65 3.74 -8.10
C PHE A 3 27.29 3.11 -6.75
N LEU A 4 28.28 2.95 -5.86
CA LEU A 4 28.05 2.43 -4.51
C LEU A 4 27.07 3.32 -3.73
N THR A 5 27.23 4.65 -3.83
CA THR A 5 26.34 5.59 -3.14
C THR A 5 24.92 5.52 -3.70
N HIS A 6 24.76 5.41 -5.03
CA HIS A 6 23.45 5.16 -5.64
C HIS A 6 22.83 3.86 -5.15
N LEU A 7 23.59 2.77 -5.09
CA LEU A 7 23.11 1.49 -4.58
C LEU A 7 22.64 1.60 -3.12
N LEU A 8 23.45 2.24 -2.26
CA LEU A 8 23.11 2.44 -0.85
C LEU A 8 21.86 3.32 -0.69
N VAL A 9 21.73 4.39 -1.46
CA VAL A 9 20.55 5.26 -1.47
C VAL A 9 19.31 4.51 -1.95
N CYS A 10 19.44 3.66 -2.96
CA CYS A 10 18.35 2.82 -3.46
C CYS A 10 17.87 1.84 -2.39
N VAL A 11 18.80 1.11 -1.76
CA VAL A 11 18.48 0.17 -0.67
C VAL A 11 17.89 0.91 0.53
N PHE A 12 18.41 2.10 0.86
CA PHE A 12 17.83 2.94 1.92
C PHE A 12 16.39 3.37 1.59
N GLY A 13 16.13 3.78 0.34
CA GLY A 13 14.79 4.15 -0.13
C GLY A 13 13.77 3.04 -0.03
N MET A 14 14.19 1.77 -0.21
CA MET A 14 13.31 0.61 0.00
C MET A 14 12.75 0.54 1.43
N GLY A 15 13.52 0.98 2.42
CA GLY A 15 13.12 0.99 3.83
C GLY A 15 11.94 1.89 4.14
N SER A 16 11.41 2.63 3.17
CA SER A 16 10.28 3.54 3.38
C SER A 16 8.95 2.81 3.56
N TRP A 17 8.73 1.72 2.82
CA TRP A 17 7.43 1.02 2.77
C TRP A 17 7.54 -0.50 2.61
N VAL A 18 8.75 -1.07 2.66
CA VAL A 18 8.96 -2.50 2.35
C VAL A 18 8.20 -3.43 3.29
N ALA A 19 8.06 -3.05 4.56
CA ALA A 19 7.43 -3.90 5.56
C ALA A 19 5.91 -3.97 5.35
N ILE A 20 5.23 -2.83 5.25
CA ILE A 20 3.79 -2.78 5.04
C ILE A 20 3.40 -3.26 3.63
N ASN A 21 4.16 -2.91 2.60
CA ASN A 21 3.92 -3.47 1.26
C ASN A 21 4.08 -4.99 1.25
N GLY A 22 5.09 -5.51 1.95
CA GLY A 22 5.27 -6.94 2.14
C GLY A 22 4.10 -7.62 2.83
N LEU A 23 3.56 -7.00 3.86
CA LEU A 23 2.40 -7.52 4.60
C LEU A 23 1.13 -7.56 3.72
N TRP A 24 0.91 -6.54 2.89
CA TRP A 24 -0.24 -6.49 1.97
C TRP A 24 -0.19 -7.57 0.89
N VAL A 25 1.00 -7.89 0.35
CA VAL A 25 1.11 -8.96 -0.66
C VAL A 25 1.03 -10.37 -0.08
N GLU A 26 1.30 -10.53 1.22
CA GLU A 26 1.17 -11.80 1.95
C GLU A 26 -0.25 -12.03 2.50
N LEU A 27 -1.09 -10.99 2.47
CA LEU A 27 -2.46 -11.04 2.97
C LEU A 27 -3.32 -12.19 2.42
N PRO A 28 -3.18 -12.60 1.14
CA PRO A 28 -3.85 -13.80 0.62
C PRO A 28 -3.61 -15.09 1.38
N LEU A 29 -2.48 -15.25 2.07
CA LEU A 29 -2.23 -16.37 2.99
C LEU A 29 -2.69 -16.05 4.40
N LEU A 30 -2.42 -14.83 4.88
CA LEU A 30 -2.69 -14.48 6.28
C LEU A 30 -4.18 -14.57 6.61
N VAL A 31 -5.06 -14.23 5.66
CA VAL A 31 -6.51 -14.30 5.87
C VAL A 31 -7.05 -15.74 5.98
N THR A 32 -6.26 -16.75 5.63
CA THR A 32 -6.68 -18.15 5.73
C THR A 32 -6.17 -18.81 7.01
N GLU A 33 -5.17 -18.20 7.66
CA GLU A 33 -4.49 -18.76 8.83
C GLU A 33 -4.80 -17.98 10.13
N LEU A 34 -5.02 -16.67 10.03
CA LEU A 34 -5.28 -15.82 11.18
C LEU A 34 -6.77 -15.78 11.54
N PRO A 35 -7.12 -15.71 12.84
CA PRO A 35 -8.49 -15.84 13.30
C PRO A 35 -9.41 -14.68 12.87
N GLU A 36 -8.85 -13.52 12.52
CA GLU A 36 -9.60 -12.40 11.95
C GLU A 36 -10.13 -12.71 10.54
N ALA A 37 -9.56 -13.68 9.83
CA ALA A 37 -9.96 -14.09 8.50
C ALA A 37 -10.16 -12.91 7.53
N TRP A 38 -11.33 -12.80 6.90
CA TRP A 38 -11.64 -11.76 5.91
C TRP A 38 -11.77 -10.36 6.50
N TYR A 39 -11.83 -10.23 7.83
CA TYR A 39 -11.79 -8.95 8.53
C TYR A 39 -10.37 -8.37 8.60
N LEU A 40 -9.33 -9.21 8.50
CA LEU A 40 -7.94 -8.80 8.67
C LEU A 40 -7.53 -7.54 7.87
N PRO A 41 -7.86 -7.40 6.56
CA PRO A 41 -7.50 -6.19 5.81
C PRO A 41 -8.04 -4.91 6.45
N SER A 42 -9.27 -4.94 6.95
CA SER A 42 -9.89 -3.78 7.59
C SER A 42 -9.24 -3.43 8.94
N TYR A 43 -8.81 -4.43 9.73
CA TYR A 43 -7.99 -4.20 10.92
C TYR A 43 -6.67 -3.52 10.56
N LEU A 44 -6.01 -4.01 9.53
CA LEU A 44 -4.74 -3.46 9.08
C LEU A 44 -4.84 -2.01 8.64
N THR A 45 -5.89 -1.63 7.89
CA THR A 45 -6.08 -0.23 7.52
C THR A 45 -6.17 0.67 8.75
N VAL A 46 -6.92 0.29 9.78
CA VAL A 46 -7.03 1.10 11.01
C VAL A 46 -5.70 1.16 11.75
N VAL A 47 -5.00 0.04 11.89
CA VAL A 47 -3.70 -0.03 12.56
C VAL A 47 -2.67 0.86 11.87
N ILE A 48 -2.61 0.83 10.54
CA ILE A 48 -1.74 1.71 9.74
C ILE A 48 -2.11 3.17 9.97
N GLN A 49 -3.42 3.49 10.02
CA GLN A 49 -3.86 4.86 10.25
C GLN A 49 -3.53 5.36 11.67
N LEU A 50 -3.57 4.51 12.69
CA LEU A 50 -3.13 4.85 14.05
C LEU A 50 -1.63 5.14 14.09
N ALA A 51 -0.85 4.44 13.28
CA ALA A 51 0.60 4.63 13.19
C ALA A 51 1.01 6.00 12.60
N ASN A 52 0.09 6.73 11.96
CA ASN A 52 0.32 8.12 11.53
C ASN A 52 0.60 9.10 12.68
N ILE A 53 0.45 8.65 13.93
CA ILE A 53 0.96 9.38 15.10
C ILE A 53 2.47 9.63 15.02
N GLY A 54 3.26 8.72 14.42
CA GLY A 54 4.70 8.89 14.23
C GLY A 54 5.06 10.14 13.40
N PRO A 55 4.57 10.24 12.15
CA PRO A 55 4.71 11.44 11.33
C PRO A 55 4.23 12.72 12.01
N LEU A 56 3.09 12.64 12.71
CA LEU A 56 2.54 13.79 13.43
C LEU A 56 3.50 14.27 14.52
N LEU A 57 4.04 13.35 15.34
CA LEU A 57 4.98 13.68 16.40
C LEU A 57 6.27 14.32 15.84
N VAL A 58 6.86 13.73 14.80
CA VAL A 58 8.06 14.30 14.13
C VAL A 58 7.76 15.70 13.58
N THR A 59 6.62 15.89 12.93
CA THR A 59 6.21 17.18 12.36
C THR A 59 6.01 18.24 13.45
N LEU A 60 5.31 17.90 14.53
CA LEU A 60 5.07 18.81 15.65
C LEU A 60 6.38 19.17 16.38
N MET A 61 7.29 18.20 16.58
CA MET A 61 8.60 18.46 17.17
C MET A 61 9.42 19.42 16.32
N HIS A 62 9.47 19.22 15.01
CA HIS A 62 10.12 20.16 14.10
C HIS A 62 9.49 21.56 14.11
N ARG A 63 8.16 21.64 14.30
CA ARG A 63 7.42 22.91 14.37
C ARG A 63 7.67 23.68 15.67
N PHE A 64 7.65 23.01 16.81
CA PHE A 64 7.71 23.65 18.13
C PHE A 64 9.13 23.73 18.72
N ARG A 65 10.03 22.84 18.31
CA ARG A 65 11.41 22.74 18.80
C ARG A 65 12.37 22.54 17.61
N PRO A 66 12.46 23.49 16.67
CA PRO A 66 13.34 23.37 15.51
C PRO A 66 14.79 23.12 15.96
N GLY A 67 15.42 22.08 15.41
CA GLY A 67 16.80 21.67 15.73
C GLY A 67 16.96 20.73 16.93
N CYS A 68 15.89 20.46 17.70
CA CYS A 68 15.97 19.49 18.81
C CYS A 68 15.97 18.04 18.31
N LEU A 69 15.32 17.78 17.18
CA LEU A 69 15.25 16.47 16.54
C LEU A 69 16.26 16.45 15.40
N SER A 70 17.32 15.65 15.54
CA SER A 70 18.21 15.36 14.43
C SER A 70 17.68 14.16 13.66
N GLU A 71 17.69 14.24 12.32
CA GLU A 71 17.10 13.19 11.48
C GLU A 71 17.86 11.87 11.61
N VAL A 72 19.18 11.92 11.76
CA VAL A 72 20.03 10.72 11.76
C VAL A 72 19.72 9.76 12.92
N PRO A 73 19.66 10.20 14.19
CA PRO A 73 19.24 9.33 15.29
C PRO A 73 17.82 8.78 15.14
N VAL A 74 16.89 9.57 14.60
CA VAL A 74 15.50 9.13 14.39
C VAL A 74 15.45 8.03 13.34
N ILE A 75 16.17 8.19 12.23
CA ILE A 75 16.26 7.19 11.17
C ILE A 75 16.86 5.89 11.69
N PHE A 76 17.96 5.95 12.46
CA PHE A 76 18.51 4.76 13.10
C PHE A 76 17.51 4.09 14.03
N LEU A 77 16.81 4.88 14.86
CA LEU A 77 15.80 4.36 15.79
C LEU A 77 14.70 3.61 15.04
N ILE A 78 14.08 4.23 14.02
CA ILE A 78 12.97 3.60 13.31
C ILE A 78 13.42 2.39 12.49
N LEU A 79 14.60 2.42 11.87
CA LEU A 79 15.13 1.25 11.14
C LEU A 79 15.46 0.08 12.09
N CYS A 80 16.01 0.36 13.27
CA CYS A 80 16.23 -0.67 14.30
C CYS A 80 14.90 -1.26 14.80
N VAL A 81 13.91 -0.42 15.09
CA VAL A 81 12.56 -0.86 15.50
C VAL A 81 11.91 -1.69 14.40
N GLY A 82 11.98 -1.26 13.14
CA GLY A 82 11.40 -1.97 12.01
C GLY A 82 12.05 -3.33 11.78
N THR A 83 13.38 -3.38 11.84
CA THR A 83 14.12 -4.64 11.71
C THR A 83 13.75 -5.60 12.85
N ALA A 84 13.74 -5.13 14.10
CA ALA A 84 13.36 -5.96 15.25
C ALA A 84 11.90 -6.43 15.17
N ALA A 85 10.98 -5.56 14.78
CA ALA A 85 9.57 -5.90 14.62
C ALA A 85 9.35 -6.91 13.50
N CYS A 86 10.04 -6.80 12.35
CA CYS A 86 9.97 -7.79 11.28
C CYS A 86 10.50 -9.16 11.72
N ILE A 87 11.63 -9.20 12.45
CA ILE A 87 12.19 -10.45 12.98
C ILE A 87 11.20 -11.10 13.94
N LEU A 88 10.66 -10.33 14.89
CA LEU A 88 9.67 -10.83 15.84
C LEU A 88 8.41 -11.31 15.13
N LEU A 89 7.93 -10.57 14.11
CA LEU A 89 6.77 -10.94 13.31
C LEU A 89 6.98 -12.30 12.65
N ALA A 90 8.16 -12.57 12.12
CA ALA A 90 8.45 -13.85 11.49
C ALA A 90 8.20 -15.05 12.42
N PHE A 91 8.49 -14.92 13.72
CA PHE A 91 8.28 -16.00 14.69
C PHE A 91 6.93 -15.95 15.41
N LEU A 92 6.28 -14.80 15.45
CA LEU A 92 5.08 -14.57 16.28
C LEU A 92 3.80 -14.33 15.47
N TRP A 93 3.84 -14.32 14.13
CA TRP A 93 2.70 -13.98 13.29
C TRP A 93 1.47 -14.87 13.53
N ASN A 94 1.65 -16.17 13.79
CA ASN A 94 0.57 -17.13 14.01
C ASN A 94 0.21 -17.36 15.49
N VAL A 95 0.83 -16.60 16.41
CA VAL A 95 0.52 -16.72 17.85
C VAL A 95 -0.80 -16.01 18.15
N THR A 96 -1.79 -16.77 18.60
CA THR A 96 -3.12 -16.28 18.94
C THR A 96 -3.31 -16.12 20.45
N SER A 97 -4.22 -15.23 20.83
CA SER A 97 -4.59 -14.97 22.21
C SER A 97 -6.10 -14.78 22.33
N TRP A 98 -6.66 -15.19 23.47
CA TRP A 98 -8.10 -15.10 23.71
C TRP A 98 -8.49 -13.72 24.23
N ILE A 99 -9.26 -12.96 23.46
CA ILE A 99 -9.77 -11.62 23.82
C ILE A 99 -11.27 -11.56 23.51
N GLN A 100 -12.06 -11.02 24.45
CA GLN A 100 -13.51 -10.80 24.29
C GLN A 100 -14.30 -12.01 23.75
N GLY A 101 -13.89 -13.23 24.11
CA GLY A 101 -14.59 -14.45 23.70
C GLY A 101 -14.19 -15.01 22.33
N GLY A 102 -13.18 -14.43 21.67
CA GLY A 102 -12.62 -14.93 20.41
C GLY A 102 -11.10 -15.08 20.46
N GLN A 103 -10.57 -15.88 19.53
CA GLN A 103 -9.13 -15.89 19.25
C GLN A 103 -8.77 -14.67 18.41
N HIS A 104 -7.66 -14.03 18.74
CA HIS A 104 -7.14 -12.87 18.03
C HIS A 104 -5.63 -12.94 17.86
N SER A 105 -5.13 -12.51 16.70
CA SER A 105 -3.70 -12.46 16.36
C SER A 105 -3.03 -11.20 16.92
N VAL A 106 -3.13 -11.01 18.25
CA VAL A 106 -2.70 -9.77 18.92
C VAL A 106 -1.22 -9.47 18.69
N ALA A 107 -0.36 -10.50 18.73
CA ALA A 107 1.06 -10.33 18.45
C ALA A 107 1.28 -9.78 17.03
N PHE A 108 0.60 -10.34 16.03
CA PHE A 108 0.63 -9.88 14.65
C PHE A 108 0.15 -8.43 14.51
N ILE A 109 -0.99 -8.08 15.11
CA ILE A 109 -1.57 -6.73 15.06
C ILE A 109 -0.64 -5.69 15.70
N VAL A 110 -0.09 -5.99 16.88
CA VAL A 110 0.83 -5.08 17.60
C VAL A 110 2.14 -4.89 16.84
N LEU A 111 2.72 -5.98 16.31
CA LEU A 111 3.95 -5.88 15.52
C LEU A 111 3.70 -5.12 14.21
N THR A 112 2.53 -5.31 13.59
CA THR A 112 2.13 -4.54 12.40
C THR A 112 1.98 -3.05 12.72
N PHE A 113 1.49 -2.68 13.90
CA PHE A 113 1.49 -1.27 14.33
C PHE A 113 2.90 -0.68 14.36
N PHE A 114 3.89 -1.39 14.91
CA PHE A 114 5.27 -0.92 14.92
C PHE A 114 5.88 -0.82 13.52
N LEU A 115 5.61 -1.79 12.64
CA LEU A 115 6.03 -1.72 11.24
C LEU A 115 5.40 -0.53 10.53
N ALA A 116 4.10 -0.31 10.70
CA ALA A 116 3.41 0.84 10.15
C ALA A 116 3.94 2.16 10.72
N LEU A 117 4.33 2.18 12.00
CA LEU A 117 4.91 3.37 12.64
C LEU A 117 6.23 3.73 11.99
N VAL A 118 7.06 2.74 11.69
CA VAL A 118 8.33 2.92 10.98
C VAL A 118 8.09 3.41 9.56
N ASP A 119 7.26 2.71 8.78
CA ASP A 119 7.00 3.03 7.38
C ASP A 119 6.36 4.43 7.23
N CYS A 120 5.36 4.76 8.05
CA CYS A 120 4.74 6.09 8.03
C CYS A 120 5.76 7.18 8.42
N THR A 121 6.53 6.98 9.50
CA THR A 121 7.50 7.97 9.99
C THR A 121 8.68 8.17 9.03
N SER A 122 9.06 7.13 8.28
CA SER A 122 10.11 7.20 7.27
C SER A 122 9.80 8.29 6.23
N SER A 123 8.52 8.42 5.83
CA SER A 123 8.05 9.37 4.81
C SER A 123 8.32 10.84 5.19
N VAL A 124 8.43 11.15 6.49
CA VAL A 124 8.73 12.51 6.98
C VAL A 124 10.16 12.69 7.50
N THR A 125 10.97 11.64 7.56
CA THR A 125 12.36 11.70 8.08
C THR A 125 13.41 11.41 7.00
N PHE A 126 13.12 10.49 6.08
CA PHE A 126 14.07 10.07 5.03
C PHE A 126 14.28 11.17 3.99
N LEU A 127 13.20 11.84 3.55
CA LEU A 127 13.29 12.91 2.57
C LEU A 127 14.08 14.13 3.08
N PRO A 128 13.86 14.64 4.32
CA PRO A 128 14.73 15.66 4.90
C PRO A 128 16.20 15.25 4.96
N PHE A 129 16.50 14.00 5.33
CA PHE A 129 17.87 13.49 5.29
C PHE A 129 18.45 13.49 3.87
N MET A 130 17.69 13.01 2.87
CA MET A 130 18.12 12.99 1.48
C MET A 130 18.34 14.40 0.91
N SER A 131 17.70 15.43 1.46
CA SER A 131 17.95 16.82 1.06
C SER A 131 19.34 17.35 1.45
N GLN A 132 20.08 16.63 2.29
CA GLN A 132 21.47 16.93 2.65
C GLN A 132 22.47 16.32 1.64
N LEU A 133 21.99 15.40 0.81
CA LEU A 133 22.75 14.80 -0.29
C LEU A 133 22.53 15.59 -1.58
N PRO A 134 23.46 15.49 -2.55
CA PRO A 134 23.25 16.03 -3.89
C PRO A 134 21.94 15.59 -4.52
N THR A 135 21.25 16.52 -5.18
CA THR A 135 19.87 16.35 -5.66
C THR A 135 19.66 15.15 -6.59
N TYR A 136 20.67 14.73 -7.34
CA TYR A 136 20.60 13.55 -8.22
C TYR A 136 20.40 12.22 -7.47
N TYR A 137 20.73 12.16 -6.17
CA TYR A 137 20.43 10.99 -5.34
C TYR A 137 18.95 10.89 -4.95
N LEU A 138 18.18 11.99 -4.98
CA LEU A 138 16.74 11.95 -4.70
C LEU A 138 15.99 11.07 -5.69
N THR A 139 16.35 11.12 -6.98
CA THR A 139 15.77 10.23 -7.99
C THR A 139 16.05 8.76 -7.66
N THR A 140 17.24 8.47 -7.13
CA THR A 140 17.61 7.10 -6.73
C THR A 140 16.88 6.63 -5.48
N PHE A 141 16.62 7.54 -4.54
CA PHE A 141 15.80 7.26 -3.37
C PHE A 141 14.38 6.87 -3.79
N PHE A 142 13.75 7.62 -4.70
CA PHE A 142 12.43 7.28 -5.22
C PHE A 142 12.40 5.97 -6.01
N ILE A 143 13.50 5.63 -6.72
CA ILE A 143 13.64 4.30 -7.32
C ILE A 143 13.56 3.22 -6.23
N GLY A 144 14.33 3.40 -5.16
CA GLY A 144 14.32 2.51 -3.99
C GLY A 144 12.95 2.38 -3.35
N GLU A 145 12.26 3.49 -3.15
CA GLU A 145 10.89 3.52 -2.62
C GLU A 145 9.93 2.72 -3.51
N GLY A 146 10.04 2.83 -4.84
CA GLY A 146 9.29 1.98 -5.78
C GLY A 146 9.63 0.49 -5.64
N LEU A 147 10.90 0.14 -5.45
CA LEU A 147 11.32 -1.25 -5.24
C LEU A 147 10.77 -1.86 -3.94
N SER A 148 10.41 -1.05 -2.95
CA SER A 148 9.81 -1.51 -1.70
C SER A 148 8.50 -2.26 -1.89
N GLY A 149 7.72 -1.94 -2.93
CA GLY A 149 6.50 -2.67 -3.30
C GLY A 149 6.78 -3.81 -4.28
N LEU A 150 7.69 -3.59 -5.23
CA LEU A 150 8.00 -4.56 -6.28
C LEU A 150 8.65 -5.83 -5.73
N LEU A 151 9.68 -5.70 -4.88
CA LEU A 151 10.46 -6.86 -4.42
C LEU A 151 9.61 -7.83 -3.59
N PRO A 152 8.86 -7.40 -2.57
CA PRO A 152 7.97 -8.31 -1.85
C PRO A 152 6.92 -8.94 -2.75
N ALA A 153 6.35 -8.19 -3.70
CA ALA A 153 5.36 -8.72 -4.63
C ALA A 153 5.92 -9.83 -5.52
N LEU A 154 7.15 -9.69 -6.01
CA LEU A 154 7.83 -10.74 -6.77
C LEU A 154 8.11 -11.98 -5.91
N VAL A 155 8.53 -11.78 -4.66
CA VAL A 155 8.76 -12.89 -3.71
C VAL A 155 7.45 -13.64 -3.43
N ALA A 156 6.36 -12.91 -3.16
CA ALA A 156 5.04 -13.49 -2.96
C ALA A 156 4.55 -14.24 -4.22
N LEU A 157 4.76 -13.69 -5.42
CA LEU A 157 4.42 -14.37 -6.67
C LEU A 157 5.18 -15.69 -6.84
N VAL A 158 6.46 -15.71 -6.49
CA VAL A 158 7.28 -16.94 -6.50
C VAL A 158 6.84 -17.93 -5.43
N GLN A 159 6.41 -17.45 -4.26
CA GLN A 159 5.85 -18.28 -3.18
C GLN A 159 4.63 -19.07 -3.65
N GLY A 160 3.89 -18.53 -4.62
CA GLY A 160 2.72 -19.18 -5.23
C GLY A 160 1.62 -19.35 -4.20
N SER A 161 1.23 -18.24 -3.58
CA SER A 161 0.33 -18.26 -2.45
C SER A 161 -1.14 -18.31 -2.89
N GLY A 162 -1.99 -19.06 -2.17
CA GLY A 162 -3.43 -19.12 -2.48
C GLY A 162 -3.85 -20.12 -3.58
N ILE A 163 -3.21 -21.28 -3.72
CA ILE A 163 -3.76 -22.37 -4.55
C ILE A 163 -4.68 -23.22 -3.67
N THR A 164 -5.92 -23.47 -4.09
CA THR A 164 -6.87 -24.32 -3.35
C THR A 164 -7.25 -25.57 -4.12
N THR A 165 -7.51 -26.64 -3.37
CA THR A 165 -8.20 -27.84 -3.83
C THR A 165 -9.49 -28.00 -3.05
N CYS A 166 -10.58 -28.31 -3.75
CA CYS A 166 -11.83 -28.69 -3.11
C CYS A 166 -11.74 -30.15 -2.69
N VAL A 167 -11.98 -30.42 -1.41
CA VAL A 167 -12.01 -31.78 -0.86
C VAL A 167 -13.42 -32.11 -0.39
N ASN A 168 -13.88 -33.32 -0.70
CA ASN A 168 -15.17 -33.80 -0.19
C ASN A 168 -15.01 -34.22 1.27
N VAL A 169 -15.70 -33.55 2.18
CA VAL A 169 -15.73 -33.87 3.61
C VAL A 169 -17.01 -34.65 3.92
N THR A 170 -16.85 -35.77 4.63
CA THR A 170 -17.96 -36.59 5.11
C THR A 170 -18.26 -36.22 6.56
N GLU A 171 -19.42 -35.62 6.84
CA GLU A 171 -19.90 -35.55 8.22
C GLU A 171 -20.42 -36.93 8.61
N THR A 172 -19.63 -37.67 9.40
CA THR A 172 -20.19 -38.80 10.15
C THR A 172 -21.05 -38.22 11.28
N PRO A 173 -22.32 -38.66 11.45
CA PRO A 173 -23.12 -38.25 12.60
C PRO A 173 -22.44 -38.77 13.87
N GLY A 174 -21.59 -37.94 14.46
CA GLY A 174 -20.82 -38.25 15.65
C GLY A 174 -21.73 -38.23 16.86
N THR A 175 -21.95 -39.42 17.43
CA THR A 175 -22.41 -39.68 18.79
C THR A 175 -21.92 -38.59 19.74
N THR A 176 -22.83 -37.74 20.20
CA THR A 176 -22.60 -36.94 21.39
C THR A 176 -22.29 -37.92 22.53
N LEU A 177 -21.07 -37.84 23.03
CA LEU A 177 -20.61 -38.51 24.25
C LEU A 177 -21.38 -37.91 25.44
N ASN A 178 -22.67 -38.26 25.55
CA ASN A 178 -23.45 -38.01 26.73
C ASN A 178 -23.15 -39.14 27.72
N THR A 179 -22.04 -39.01 28.44
CA THR A 179 -21.87 -39.64 29.76
C THR A 179 -22.85 -38.98 30.73
N MET A 180 -24.13 -39.31 30.60
CA MET A 180 -25.07 -39.32 31.72
C MET A 180 -25.97 -40.53 31.56
N GLU A 181 -25.72 -41.49 32.45
CA GLU A 181 -26.50 -42.68 32.70
C GLU A 181 -27.98 -42.32 32.90
N THR A 182 -28.89 -42.98 32.19
CA THR A 182 -30.18 -43.45 32.74
C THR A 182 -30.81 -44.49 31.80
N PRO A 183 -31.37 -45.60 32.31
CA PRO A 183 -31.80 -46.71 31.48
C PRO A 183 -33.33 -46.74 31.31
N ILE A 184 -33.87 -46.51 30.11
CA ILE A 184 -35.29 -46.83 29.88
C ILE A 184 -35.57 -47.32 28.43
N THR A 185 -35.99 -48.59 28.38
CA THR A 185 -36.96 -49.26 27.47
C THR A 185 -36.76 -49.32 25.96
N GLN A 186 -36.74 -50.58 25.51
CA GLN A 186 -36.91 -51.08 24.15
C GLN A 186 -38.09 -50.42 23.42
N GLY A 187 -37.79 -49.62 22.39
CA GLY A 187 -38.72 -49.19 21.36
C GLY A 187 -38.13 -49.51 19.99
N ASN A 188 -38.82 -50.35 19.22
CA ASN A 188 -38.48 -50.71 17.84
C ASN A 188 -38.52 -49.46 16.94
N LEU A 189 -37.36 -48.85 16.71
CA LEU A 189 -37.14 -47.89 15.63
C LEU A 189 -35.90 -48.36 14.87
N SER A 190 -36.13 -48.83 13.65
CA SER A 190 -35.07 -49.05 12.67
C SER A 190 -34.27 -47.74 12.53
N PRO A 191 -32.95 -47.72 12.78
CA PRO A 191 -32.17 -46.54 12.49
C PRO A 191 -32.03 -46.50 10.97
N SER A 192 -32.86 -45.71 10.29
CA SER A 192 -32.50 -45.23 8.96
C SER A 192 -31.20 -44.45 9.15
N LEU A 193 -30.08 -45.07 8.78
CA LEU A 193 -28.78 -44.41 8.75
C LEU A 193 -28.95 -43.14 7.91
N PRO A 194 -28.72 -41.92 8.46
CA PRO A 194 -28.69 -40.72 7.65
C PRO A 194 -27.61 -40.92 6.59
N SER A 195 -27.94 -40.69 5.32
CA SER A 195 -26.95 -40.70 4.25
C SER A 195 -25.84 -39.71 4.62
N PRO A 196 -24.55 -40.05 4.46
CA PRO A 196 -23.49 -39.08 4.69
C PRO A 196 -23.73 -37.85 3.82
N SER A 197 -23.92 -36.69 4.45
CA SER A 197 -23.90 -35.40 3.76
C SER A 197 -22.46 -35.13 3.35
N TRP A 198 -22.24 -35.07 2.04
CA TRP A 198 -20.97 -34.64 1.45
C TRP A 198 -21.05 -33.13 1.29
N HIS A 199 -20.17 -32.40 1.97
CA HIS A 199 -19.95 -30.99 1.68
C HIS A 199 -18.51 -30.81 1.20
N GLN A 200 -18.32 -29.92 0.23
CA GLN A 200 -16.99 -29.58 -0.27
C GLN A 200 -16.43 -28.44 0.56
N GLU A 201 -15.22 -28.63 1.07
CA GLU A 201 -14.49 -27.60 1.82
C GLU A 201 -13.24 -27.21 1.03
N SER A 202 -12.90 -25.92 1.04
CA SER A 202 -11.66 -25.45 0.42
C SER A 202 -10.44 -25.78 1.29
N ARG A 203 -9.53 -26.62 0.77
CA ARG A 203 -8.21 -26.82 1.35
C ARG A 203 -7.16 -26.06 0.56
N TYR A 204 -6.48 -25.14 1.23
CA TYR A 204 -5.34 -24.40 0.71
C TYR A 204 -4.12 -25.33 0.61
N LEU A 205 -3.47 -25.34 -0.56
CA LEU A 205 -2.19 -25.99 -0.76
C LEU A 205 -1.10 -25.19 -0.06
N ALA A 206 -0.14 -25.92 0.51
CA ALA A 206 1.02 -25.30 1.13
C ALA A 206 1.75 -24.42 0.10
N PRO A 207 2.10 -23.17 0.45
CA PRO A 207 2.93 -22.33 -0.40
C PRO A 207 4.30 -22.98 -0.61
N ARG A 208 5.02 -22.59 -1.68
CA ARG A 208 6.35 -23.15 -1.98
C ARG A 208 7.34 -22.95 -0.84
N PHE A 209 7.15 -21.90 -0.05
CA PHE A 209 7.81 -21.68 1.22
C PHE A 209 6.87 -20.99 2.22
N SER A 210 7.14 -21.16 3.52
CA SER A 210 6.25 -20.72 4.60
C SER A 210 6.22 -19.19 4.79
N PRO A 211 5.14 -18.64 5.40
CA PRO A 211 5.10 -17.23 5.80
C PRO A 211 6.24 -16.83 6.73
N LEU A 212 6.73 -17.75 7.58
CA LEU A 212 7.95 -17.57 8.37
C LEU A 212 9.13 -17.15 7.48
N LEU A 213 9.38 -17.87 6.39
CA LEU A 213 10.49 -17.54 5.48
C LEU A 213 10.23 -16.22 4.76
N PHE A 214 8.99 -15.94 4.36
CA PHE A 214 8.61 -14.67 3.75
C PHE A 214 8.93 -13.48 4.70
N PHE A 215 8.52 -13.56 5.95
CA PHE A 215 8.81 -12.52 6.95
C PHE A 215 10.29 -12.44 7.31
N LEU A 216 11.05 -13.55 7.28
CA LEU A 216 12.51 -13.52 7.43
C LEU A 216 13.19 -12.83 6.23
N LEU A 217 12.68 -13.01 5.01
CA LEU A 217 13.15 -12.27 3.83
C LEU A 217 12.85 -10.77 3.95
N LEU A 218 11.65 -10.39 4.42
CA LEU A 218 11.35 -8.98 4.74
C LEU A 218 12.28 -8.43 5.84
N SER A 219 12.54 -9.23 6.88
CA SER A 219 13.50 -8.88 7.94
C SER A 219 14.90 -8.63 7.38
N PHE A 220 15.35 -9.47 6.45
CA PHE A 220 16.61 -9.28 5.75
C PHE A 220 16.62 -7.98 4.94
N LEU A 221 15.56 -7.69 4.18
CA LEU A 221 15.46 -6.45 3.41
C LEU A 221 15.51 -5.21 4.31
N THR A 222 14.75 -5.18 5.41
CA THR A 222 14.79 -4.08 6.38
C THR A 222 16.17 -3.95 7.05
N GLY A 223 16.81 -5.06 7.39
CA GLY A 223 18.19 -5.08 7.87
C GLY A 223 19.20 -4.51 6.86
N CYS A 224 19.05 -4.83 5.58
CA CYS A 224 19.84 -4.22 4.51
C CYS A 224 19.64 -2.70 4.43
N CYS A 225 18.41 -2.20 4.66
CA CYS A 225 18.13 -0.76 4.71
C CYS A 225 18.88 -0.09 5.88
N LEU A 226 18.89 -0.72 7.07
CA LEU A 226 19.65 -0.26 8.23
C LEU A 226 21.16 -0.21 7.96
N VAL A 227 21.71 -1.28 7.37
CA VAL A 227 23.13 -1.34 7.00
C VAL A 227 23.45 -0.29 5.92
N ALA A 228 22.57 -0.10 4.94
CA ALA A 228 22.76 0.91 3.90
C ALA A 228 22.83 2.32 4.49
N PHE A 229 21.91 2.67 5.40
CA PHE A 229 21.94 3.94 6.09
C PHE A 229 23.21 4.13 6.93
N PHE A 230 23.63 3.08 7.65
CA PHE A 230 24.88 3.11 8.40
C PHE A 230 26.11 3.37 7.53
N LEU A 231 26.18 2.74 6.36
CA LEU A 231 27.27 2.94 5.40
C LEU A 231 27.22 4.34 4.76
N LEU A 232 26.03 4.88 4.49
CA LEU A 232 25.87 6.26 4.01
C LEU A 232 26.42 7.27 5.04
N GLN A 233 26.15 7.06 6.33
CA GLN A 233 26.67 7.92 7.41
C GLN A 233 28.18 7.88 7.56
N ARG A 234 28.84 6.80 7.13
CA ARG A 234 30.29 6.69 7.15
C ARG A 234 30.98 7.35 5.97
N GLN A 235 30.25 7.75 4.93
CA GLN A 235 30.86 8.42 3.80
C GLN A 235 31.16 9.88 4.13
N PRO A 236 32.36 10.38 3.80
CA PRO A 236 32.68 11.79 3.98
C PRO A 236 31.88 12.60 2.96
N TRP A 237 30.73 13.11 3.38
CA TRP A 237 29.98 14.10 2.62
C TRP A 237 30.71 15.42 2.69
N GLY A 238 31.74 15.54 1.86
CA GLY A 238 32.38 16.81 1.57
C GLY A 238 31.31 17.82 1.15
N ARG A 239 31.50 19.09 1.54
CA ARG A 239 30.70 20.27 1.18
C ARG A 239 30.46 20.50 -0.34
N GLN A 240 30.82 19.54 -1.20
CA GLN A 240 30.71 19.57 -2.65
C GLN A 240 29.26 19.67 -3.16
N GLY A 241 28.25 19.26 -2.38
CA GLY A 241 26.85 19.47 -2.73
C GLY A 241 26.48 20.95 -2.90
N SER A 242 27.08 21.87 -2.13
CA SER A 242 26.66 23.28 -2.14
C SER A 242 27.05 24.07 -3.40
N ILE A 243 28.00 23.61 -4.21
CA ILE A 243 28.48 24.33 -5.41
C ILE A 243 27.97 23.65 -6.69
N GLU A 244 27.97 22.32 -6.74
CA GLU A 244 27.42 21.58 -7.88
C GLU A 244 25.89 21.55 -7.88
N ASP A 245 25.17 21.54 -6.73
CA ASP A 245 23.70 21.66 -6.73
C ASP A 245 23.22 23.05 -7.17
N LEU A 246 24.03 24.10 -7.00
CA LEU A 246 23.70 25.44 -7.50
C LEU A 246 23.80 25.52 -9.03
N LEU A 247 24.78 24.83 -9.62
CA LEU A 247 24.96 24.70 -11.06
C LEU A 247 23.99 23.69 -11.69
N HIS A 248 23.77 22.55 -11.04
CA HIS A 248 22.92 21.50 -11.59
C HIS A 248 21.43 21.77 -11.36
N SER A 249 21.02 22.39 -10.24
CA SER A 249 19.64 22.90 -10.09
C SER A 249 19.31 23.94 -11.16
N GLN A 250 20.25 24.78 -11.58
CA GLN A 250 19.99 25.68 -12.71
C GLN A 250 19.78 24.91 -14.03
N VAL A 251 20.49 23.80 -14.25
CA VAL A 251 20.40 23.03 -15.50
C VAL A 251 19.20 22.06 -15.53
N THR A 252 18.85 21.40 -14.43
CA THR A 252 17.65 20.54 -14.34
C THR A 252 16.36 21.35 -14.22
N LEU A 253 16.40 22.55 -13.62
CA LEU A 253 15.26 23.47 -13.62
C LEU A 253 15.04 24.09 -15.01
N HIS A 254 16.09 24.25 -15.82
CA HIS A 254 15.94 24.73 -17.20
C HIS A 254 15.49 23.64 -18.18
N SER A 255 15.78 22.35 -17.91
CA SER A 255 15.35 21.22 -18.76
C SER A 255 13.91 20.73 -18.49
N ILE A 256 13.30 21.10 -17.36
CA ILE A 256 11.89 20.85 -17.02
C ILE A 256 10.96 21.98 -17.53
N ARG A 257 11.52 23.05 -18.11
CA ARG A 257 10.72 23.98 -18.91
C ARG A 257 10.32 23.27 -20.21
N PRO A 258 9.03 23.23 -20.60
CA PRO A 258 8.65 22.70 -21.89
C PRO A 258 9.47 23.40 -22.95
N ARG A 259 10.14 22.60 -23.78
CA ARG A 259 10.76 23.05 -25.00
C ARG A 259 9.60 23.40 -25.93
N ASP A 260 9.23 24.68 -25.95
CA ASP A 260 8.38 25.24 -26.99
C ASP A 260 9.18 25.19 -28.30
N THR A 261 9.12 24.05 -28.98
CA THR A 261 9.44 23.85 -30.40
C THR A 261 8.09 23.77 -31.12
N GLU A 262 7.78 24.46 -32.20
CA GLU A 262 8.47 25.37 -33.13
C GLU A 262 7.34 25.99 -33.97
N ASP A 263 7.45 27.26 -34.40
CA ASP A 263 7.16 27.62 -35.80
C ASP A 263 7.51 29.09 -36.13
N THR A 264 8.62 29.21 -36.88
CA THR A 264 8.71 29.89 -38.19
C THR A 264 8.65 31.43 -38.30
N SER A 265 9.84 31.97 -38.62
CA SER A 265 10.14 33.12 -39.51
C SER A 265 9.78 34.55 -39.09
N SER A 266 10.78 35.42 -38.93
CA SER A 266 11.20 36.42 -39.94
C SER A 266 12.19 37.45 -39.36
N LEU A 267 13.14 37.84 -40.20
CA LEU A 267 14.19 38.83 -39.97
C LEU A 267 13.62 40.25 -39.79
N GLY A 268 14.24 41.09 -38.96
CA GLY A 268 14.13 42.55 -39.12
C GLY A 268 14.36 43.45 -37.90
N ALA A 269 15.62 43.86 -37.72
CA ALA A 269 16.12 45.15 -37.20
C ALA A 269 15.84 45.65 -35.74
N PRO A 270 16.82 46.36 -35.12
CA PRO A 270 16.79 46.73 -33.70
C PRO A 270 16.32 48.17 -33.46
N VAL A 271 15.45 48.41 -32.46
CA VAL A 271 15.25 49.75 -31.88
C VAL A 271 15.14 49.70 -30.35
N SER A 272 15.91 50.59 -29.75
CA SER A 272 16.11 50.97 -28.35
C SER A 272 14.88 51.21 -27.48
N SER A 273 14.96 50.80 -26.20
CA SER A 273 14.54 51.58 -25.02
C SER A 273 15.08 50.96 -23.71
N PRO A 274 15.70 51.73 -22.79
CA PRO A 274 16.13 51.24 -21.48
C PRO A 274 15.03 51.50 -20.43
N GLY A 275 14.24 50.47 -20.13
CA GLY A 275 13.19 50.51 -19.11
C GLY A 275 13.40 49.46 -18.03
N LYS A 276 13.76 49.90 -16.83
CA LYS A 276 13.86 49.13 -15.59
C LYS A 276 12.54 48.41 -15.28
N GLY A 277 12.62 47.14 -14.89
CA GLY A 277 11.50 46.40 -14.30
C GLY A 277 11.69 44.90 -14.46
N SER A 278 12.20 44.26 -13.42
CA SER A 278 12.37 42.82 -13.26
C SER A 278 11.11 42.04 -13.69
N VAL A 279 11.20 41.37 -14.84
CA VAL A 279 10.24 40.33 -15.26
C VAL A 279 10.59 39.05 -14.49
N GLU A 280 10.18 38.98 -13.23
CA GLU A 280 9.92 37.68 -12.62
C GLU A 280 8.70 37.12 -13.35
N ALA A 281 8.92 36.12 -14.20
CA ALA A 281 7.86 35.38 -14.85
C ALA A 281 6.96 34.79 -13.76
N SER A 282 5.79 35.40 -13.56
CA SER A 282 4.81 34.95 -12.59
C SER A 282 4.37 33.54 -12.99
N VAL A 283 4.78 32.54 -12.21
CA VAL A 283 4.11 31.23 -12.22
C VAL A 283 2.65 31.52 -11.94
N ALA A 284 1.78 31.31 -12.93
CA ALA A 284 0.36 31.64 -12.84
C ALA A 284 -0.22 31.04 -11.55
N SER A 285 -0.57 31.91 -10.60
CA SER A 285 -1.12 31.52 -9.31
C SER A 285 -2.40 30.72 -9.55
N LEU A 286 -2.39 29.41 -9.21
CA LEU A 286 -3.62 28.60 -9.22
C LEU A 286 -4.71 29.30 -8.41
N ARG A 287 -5.91 29.37 -8.99
CA ARG A 287 -7.06 29.96 -8.30
C ARG A 287 -7.34 29.16 -7.01
N PRO A 288 -7.77 29.79 -5.91
CA PRO A 288 -8.10 29.08 -4.66
C PRO A 288 -9.05 27.89 -4.86
N ALA A 289 -10.02 28.01 -5.77
CA ALA A 289 -10.93 26.94 -6.14
C ALA A 289 -10.23 25.73 -6.79
N GLN A 290 -9.24 25.95 -7.66
CA GLN A 290 -8.45 24.87 -8.27
C GLN A 290 -7.59 24.16 -7.22
N LEU A 291 -7.02 24.93 -6.28
CA LEU A 291 -6.25 24.37 -5.20
C LEU A 291 -7.12 23.52 -4.25
N ALA A 292 -8.31 24.01 -3.90
CA ALA A 292 -9.28 23.26 -3.11
C ALA A 292 -9.73 21.98 -3.82
N PHE A 293 -9.96 22.04 -5.13
CA PHE A 293 -10.24 20.87 -5.96
C PHE A 293 -9.10 19.85 -5.89
N ILE A 294 -7.85 20.28 -6.11
CA ILE A 294 -6.68 19.41 -6.05
C ILE A 294 -6.59 18.71 -4.68
N TYR A 295 -6.70 19.45 -3.57
CA TYR A 295 -6.66 18.83 -2.24
C TYR A 295 -7.80 17.85 -1.99
N SER A 296 -8.99 18.15 -2.50
CA SER A 296 -10.15 17.27 -2.39
C SER A 296 -9.91 15.96 -3.16
N VAL A 297 -9.35 16.05 -4.37
CA VAL A 297 -8.97 14.86 -5.16
C VAL A 297 -7.86 14.07 -4.46
N VAL A 298 -6.84 14.72 -3.89
CA VAL A 298 -5.79 14.04 -3.11
C VAL A 298 -6.39 13.26 -1.94
N ALA A 299 -7.25 13.89 -1.14
CA ALA A 299 -7.89 13.24 -0.01
C ALA A 299 -8.79 12.07 -0.47
N PHE A 300 -9.60 12.29 -1.51
CA PHE A 300 -10.49 11.26 -2.05
C PHE A 300 -9.73 10.04 -2.58
N VAL A 301 -8.70 10.27 -3.41
CA VAL A 301 -7.91 9.18 -3.98
C VAL A 301 -7.19 8.39 -2.89
N ASN A 302 -6.64 9.04 -1.87
CA ASN A 302 -6.00 8.33 -0.75
C ASN A 302 -7.00 7.60 0.14
N ALA A 303 -8.22 8.13 0.32
CA ALA A 303 -9.28 7.39 0.99
C ALA A 303 -9.56 6.07 0.27
N LEU A 304 -9.70 6.11 -1.06
CA LEU A 304 -9.94 4.91 -1.87
C LEU A 304 -8.76 3.93 -1.83
N THR A 305 -7.53 4.39 -2.09
CA THR A 305 -6.38 3.49 -2.25
C THR A 305 -5.83 2.92 -0.96
N ASN A 306 -6.01 3.60 0.19
CA ASN A 306 -5.34 3.23 1.43
C ASN A 306 -6.32 2.77 2.54
N GLY A 307 -7.60 3.12 2.44
CA GLY A 307 -8.59 2.78 3.46
C GLY A 307 -9.74 1.95 2.89
N VAL A 308 -10.44 2.50 1.90
CA VAL A 308 -11.73 1.96 1.48
C VAL A 308 -11.59 0.61 0.77
N LEU A 309 -10.87 0.59 -0.35
CA LEU A 309 -10.78 -0.60 -1.18
C LEU A 309 -9.93 -1.71 -0.54
N PRO A 310 -8.74 -1.43 0.04
CA PRO A 310 -7.97 -2.47 0.70
C PRO A 310 -8.74 -3.23 1.79
N SER A 311 -9.64 -2.54 2.52
CA SER A 311 -10.48 -3.16 3.55
C SER A 311 -11.42 -4.26 3.04
N VAL A 312 -11.76 -4.23 1.75
CA VAL A 312 -12.73 -5.15 1.14
C VAL A 312 -12.13 -6.02 0.04
N GLN A 313 -10.81 -5.99 -0.15
CA GLN A 313 -10.16 -6.72 -1.24
C GLN A 313 -10.41 -8.23 -1.15
N THR A 314 -10.36 -8.80 0.06
CA THR A 314 -10.73 -10.19 0.36
C THR A 314 -12.11 -10.52 -0.19
N TYR A 315 -13.10 -9.69 0.12
CA TYR A 315 -14.49 -9.87 -0.31
C TYR A 315 -14.67 -9.76 -1.83
N SER A 316 -13.89 -8.90 -2.49
CA SER A 316 -13.98 -8.75 -3.94
C SER A 316 -13.32 -9.89 -4.71
N CYS A 317 -12.26 -10.50 -4.18
CA CYS A 317 -11.41 -11.41 -4.96
C CYS A 317 -11.58 -12.89 -4.59
N LEU A 318 -11.73 -13.23 -3.31
CA LEU A 318 -11.78 -14.63 -2.87
C LEU A 318 -12.97 -15.43 -3.40
N PRO A 319 -14.16 -14.85 -3.69
CA PRO A 319 -15.23 -15.60 -4.37
C PRO A 319 -14.85 -16.11 -5.77
N TYR A 320 -13.88 -15.46 -6.44
CA TYR A 320 -13.32 -15.92 -7.72
C TYR A 320 -12.17 -16.92 -7.55
N GLY A 321 -11.77 -17.19 -6.31
CA GLY A 321 -10.70 -18.12 -5.99
C GLY A 321 -9.44 -17.43 -5.46
N PRO A 322 -8.63 -18.14 -4.67
CA PRO A 322 -7.49 -17.52 -4.00
C PRO A 322 -6.33 -17.19 -4.95
N VAL A 323 -6.26 -17.81 -6.14
CA VAL A 323 -5.34 -17.38 -7.20
C VAL A 323 -5.69 -15.98 -7.69
N ALA A 324 -6.98 -15.68 -7.89
CA ALA A 324 -7.42 -14.35 -8.28
C ALA A 324 -7.09 -13.31 -7.20
N TYR A 325 -7.25 -13.66 -5.93
CA TYR A 325 -6.85 -12.78 -4.82
C TYR A 325 -5.34 -12.55 -4.77
N HIS A 326 -4.54 -13.61 -4.88
CA HIS A 326 -3.08 -13.53 -4.91
C HIS A 326 -2.57 -12.64 -6.05
N LEU A 327 -3.06 -12.88 -7.27
CA LEU A 327 -2.69 -12.08 -8.44
C LEU A 327 -3.15 -10.63 -8.30
N SER A 328 -4.35 -10.39 -7.77
CA SER A 328 -4.85 -9.03 -7.55
C SER A 328 -3.96 -8.26 -6.57
N ALA A 329 -3.60 -8.85 -5.43
CA ALA A 329 -2.76 -8.22 -4.41
C ALA A 329 -1.33 -7.95 -4.91
N THR A 330 -0.71 -8.96 -5.54
CA THR A 330 0.68 -8.86 -6.03
C THR A 330 0.80 -7.90 -7.22
N LEU A 331 -0.02 -8.08 -8.27
CA LEU A 331 0.09 -7.26 -9.49
C LEU A 331 -0.29 -5.80 -9.26
N SER A 332 -1.29 -5.53 -8.40
CA SER A 332 -1.64 -4.14 -8.04
C SER A 332 -0.53 -3.45 -7.26
N SER A 333 0.18 -4.20 -6.40
CA SER A 333 1.34 -3.70 -5.67
C SER A 333 2.53 -3.42 -6.60
N VAL A 334 2.69 -4.19 -7.69
CA VAL A 334 3.67 -3.91 -8.75
C VAL A 334 3.28 -2.71 -9.61
N ALA A 335 1.99 -2.52 -9.87
CA ALA A 335 1.48 -1.41 -10.69
C ALA A 335 1.75 -0.04 -10.06
N SER A 336 1.72 0.07 -8.74
CA SER A 336 1.92 1.35 -8.04
C SER A 336 3.33 1.94 -8.25
N PRO A 337 4.45 1.22 -8.04
CA PRO A 337 5.79 1.65 -8.40
C PRO A 337 5.93 2.01 -9.88
N LEU A 338 5.37 1.22 -10.79
CA LEU A 338 5.43 1.50 -12.23
C LEU A 338 4.72 2.81 -12.56
N ALA A 339 3.58 3.08 -11.92
CA ALA A 339 2.86 4.34 -12.04
C ALA A 339 3.62 5.53 -11.44
N CYS A 340 4.56 5.32 -10.50
CA CYS A 340 5.48 6.34 -10.02
C CYS A 340 6.62 6.65 -11.01
N PHE A 341 7.03 5.68 -11.83
CA PHE A 341 8.06 5.87 -12.86
C PHE A 341 7.51 6.48 -14.14
N LEU A 342 6.28 6.13 -14.53
CA LEU A 342 5.65 6.59 -15.77
C LEU A 342 5.71 8.11 -15.98
N PRO A 343 5.51 8.96 -14.95
CA PRO A 343 5.58 10.41 -15.12
C PRO A 343 6.96 10.98 -15.43
N ILE A 344 8.03 10.22 -15.23
CA ILE A 344 9.38 10.63 -15.67
C ILE A 344 9.39 10.73 -17.20
N PHE A 345 8.69 9.84 -17.89
CA PHE A 345 8.64 9.78 -19.35
C PHE A 345 7.42 10.51 -19.92
N LEU A 346 6.30 10.48 -19.20
CA LEU A 346 5.02 11.04 -19.64
C LEU A 346 4.42 11.97 -18.57
N PRO A 347 5.06 13.12 -18.27
CA PRO A 347 4.52 14.08 -17.30
C PRO A 347 3.33 14.83 -17.91
N ASN A 348 2.10 14.42 -17.60
CA ASN A 348 0.90 15.16 -17.98
C ASN A 348 0.31 15.92 -16.78
N ARG A 349 0.46 17.25 -16.79
CA ARG A 349 0.01 18.15 -15.70
C ARG A 349 -1.40 18.71 -15.90
N SER A 350 -2.11 18.28 -16.96
CA SER A 350 -3.46 18.77 -17.23
C SER A 350 -4.43 18.32 -16.12
N LEU A 351 -5.02 19.28 -15.40
CA LEU A 351 -6.02 18.99 -14.36
C LEU A 351 -7.25 18.28 -14.94
N LEU A 352 -7.61 18.55 -16.20
CA LEU A 352 -8.68 17.85 -16.89
C LEU A 352 -8.31 16.37 -17.09
N PHE A 353 -7.10 16.10 -17.56
CA PHE A 353 -6.61 14.73 -17.75
C PHE A 353 -6.57 13.97 -16.41
N LEU A 354 -6.03 14.58 -15.36
CA LEU A 354 -6.00 13.99 -14.03
C LEU A 354 -7.40 13.77 -13.46
N GLY A 355 -8.33 14.68 -13.70
CA GLY A 355 -9.74 14.53 -13.34
C GLY A 355 -10.39 13.34 -14.04
N VAL A 356 -10.20 13.22 -15.36
CA VAL A 356 -10.71 12.07 -16.15
C VAL A 356 -10.10 10.76 -15.67
N LEU A 357 -8.79 10.72 -15.44
CA LEU A 357 -8.11 9.52 -14.94
C LEU A 357 -8.57 9.15 -13.52
N THR A 358 -8.88 10.14 -12.68
CA THR A 358 -9.49 9.92 -11.35
C THR A 358 -10.86 9.27 -11.49
N VAL A 359 -11.72 9.78 -12.39
CA VAL A 359 -13.04 9.20 -12.65
C VAL A 359 -12.91 7.77 -13.18
N LEU A 360 -12.00 7.52 -14.11
CA LEU A 360 -11.74 6.19 -14.66
C LEU A 360 -11.26 5.21 -13.57
N GLY A 361 -10.25 5.61 -12.79
CA GLY A 361 -9.76 4.81 -11.66
C GLY A 361 -10.84 4.54 -10.62
N THR A 362 -11.69 5.52 -10.34
CA THR A 362 -12.86 5.36 -9.46
C THR A 362 -13.88 4.39 -10.04
N GLY A 363 -14.06 4.34 -11.36
CA GLY A 363 -14.91 3.36 -12.03
C GLY A 363 -14.45 1.93 -11.78
N PHE A 364 -13.15 1.65 -11.91
CA PHE A 364 -12.58 0.35 -11.54
C PHE A 364 -12.75 0.05 -10.05
N GLY A 365 -12.53 1.04 -9.18
CA GLY A 365 -12.78 0.91 -7.74
C GLY A 365 -14.25 0.61 -7.42
N ALA A 366 -15.19 1.24 -8.11
CA ALA A 366 -16.62 0.99 -7.94
C ALA A 366 -17.01 -0.43 -8.37
N TYR A 367 -16.43 -0.93 -9.47
CA TYR A 367 -16.58 -2.34 -9.86
C TYR A 367 -16.06 -3.28 -8.76
N ASN A 368 -14.84 -3.04 -8.23
CA ASN A 368 -14.25 -3.86 -7.17
C ASN A 368 -15.12 -3.86 -5.89
N MET A 369 -15.63 -2.68 -5.50
CA MET A 369 -16.54 -2.53 -4.38
C MET A 369 -17.88 -3.24 -4.62
N ALA A 370 -18.42 -3.19 -5.83
CA ALA A 370 -19.64 -3.91 -6.19
C ALA A 370 -19.43 -5.42 -6.07
N MET A 371 -18.30 -5.97 -6.56
CA MET A 371 -18.00 -7.39 -6.41
C MET A 371 -17.84 -7.79 -4.94
N ALA A 372 -17.24 -6.93 -4.11
CA ALA A 372 -17.20 -7.14 -2.66
C ALA A 372 -18.61 -7.16 -2.04
N ALA A 373 -19.46 -6.20 -2.39
CA ALA A 373 -20.82 -6.08 -1.85
C ALA A 373 -21.74 -7.24 -2.30
N MET A 374 -21.47 -7.83 -3.46
CA MET A 374 -22.19 -9.00 -3.97
C MET A 374 -21.62 -10.34 -3.47
N SER A 375 -20.50 -10.33 -2.75
CA SER A 375 -19.97 -11.53 -2.09
C SER A 375 -21.04 -12.13 -1.16
N PRO A 376 -21.29 -13.45 -1.20
CA PRO A 376 -20.40 -14.49 -1.74
C PRO A 376 -20.60 -14.84 -3.24
N CYS A 377 -21.61 -14.29 -3.91
CA CYS A 377 -21.97 -14.60 -5.30
C CYS A 377 -21.85 -13.38 -6.23
N PRO A 378 -20.63 -12.88 -6.49
CA PRO A 378 -20.43 -11.77 -7.40
C PRO A 378 -20.70 -12.18 -8.86
N VAL A 379 -20.79 -11.18 -9.74
CA VAL A 379 -21.05 -11.41 -11.16
C VAL A 379 -19.92 -12.26 -11.78
N LEU A 380 -20.28 -13.21 -12.64
CA LEU A 380 -19.33 -14.14 -13.28
C LEU A 380 -18.54 -15.03 -12.30
N GLN A 381 -19.06 -15.26 -11.08
CA GLN A 381 -18.52 -16.28 -10.18
C GLN A 381 -18.52 -17.65 -10.87
N GLY A 382 -17.41 -18.40 -10.73
CA GLY A 382 -17.20 -19.70 -11.38
C GLY A 382 -16.79 -19.66 -12.85
N HIS A 383 -16.81 -18.48 -13.51
CA HIS A 383 -16.33 -18.33 -14.87
C HIS A 383 -14.93 -17.70 -14.90
N TRP A 384 -14.01 -18.25 -15.71
CA TRP A 384 -12.64 -17.72 -15.88
C TRP A 384 -12.58 -16.23 -16.25
N GLY A 385 -13.64 -15.69 -16.86
CA GLY A 385 -13.73 -14.28 -17.23
C GLY A 385 -13.89 -13.37 -16.02
N GLY A 386 -14.57 -13.85 -14.97
CA GLY A 386 -14.69 -13.15 -13.68
C GLY A 386 -13.33 -13.00 -13.00
N GLU A 387 -12.54 -14.08 -12.94
CA GLU A 387 -11.17 -14.09 -12.41
C GLU A 387 -10.27 -13.07 -13.12
N VAL A 388 -10.25 -13.09 -14.45
CA VAL A 388 -9.43 -12.14 -15.23
C VAL A 388 -9.90 -10.71 -15.03
N LEU A 389 -11.21 -10.47 -15.02
CA LEU A 389 -11.79 -9.14 -14.90
C LEU A 389 -11.53 -8.51 -13.53
N ILE A 390 -11.65 -9.28 -12.44
CA ILE A 390 -11.39 -8.76 -11.10
C ILE A 390 -9.91 -8.42 -10.91
N VAL A 391 -8.99 -9.28 -11.38
CA VAL A 391 -7.54 -9.03 -11.32
C VAL A 391 -7.19 -7.79 -12.13
N LEU A 392 -7.67 -7.69 -13.38
CA LEU A 392 -7.40 -6.56 -14.25
C LEU A 392 -7.94 -5.24 -13.67
N SER A 393 -9.14 -5.27 -13.10
CA SER A 393 -9.76 -4.10 -12.48
C SER A 393 -8.95 -3.60 -11.28
N TRP A 394 -8.46 -4.49 -10.41
CA TRP A 394 -7.57 -4.12 -9.30
C TRP A 394 -6.26 -3.50 -9.77
N VAL A 395 -5.63 -4.08 -10.79
CA VAL A 395 -4.38 -3.56 -11.37
C VAL A 395 -4.58 -2.18 -11.98
N LEU A 396 -5.66 -2.00 -12.77
CA LEU A 396 -5.98 -0.72 -13.40
C LEU A 396 -6.38 0.35 -12.39
N PHE A 397 -7.15 -0.02 -11.36
CA PHE A 397 -7.46 0.85 -10.22
C PHE A 397 -6.18 1.38 -9.57
N ALA A 398 -5.26 0.47 -9.21
CA ALA A 398 -3.99 0.83 -8.59
C ALA A 398 -3.12 1.70 -9.51
N ALA A 399 -2.96 1.32 -10.77
CA ALA A 399 -2.16 2.07 -11.74
C ALA A 399 -2.69 3.50 -11.96
N CYS A 400 -3.99 3.64 -12.23
CA CYS A 400 -4.62 4.93 -12.51
C CYS A 400 -4.50 5.87 -11.32
N LEU A 401 -4.89 5.41 -10.12
CA LEU A 401 -4.93 6.25 -8.94
C LEU A 401 -3.53 6.54 -8.38
N SER A 402 -2.58 5.63 -8.49
CA SER A 402 -1.18 5.90 -8.14
C SER A 402 -0.56 6.95 -9.05
N TYR A 403 -0.82 6.91 -10.36
CA TYR A 403 -0.37 7.97 -11.29
C TYR A 403 -0.94 9.34 -10.90
N VAL A 404 -2.26 9.40 -10.61
CA VAL A 404 -2.91 10.63 -10.17
C VAL A 404 -2.27 11.17 -8.88
N LYS A 405 -2.04 10.32 -7.87
CA LYS A 405 -1.38 10.71 -6.61
C LYS A 405 -0.03 11.38 -6.87
N VAL A 406 0.80 10.77 -7.71
CA VAL A 406 2.15 11.27 -8.01
C VAL A 406 2.07 12.61 -8.74
N MET A 407 1.21 12.74 -9.76
CA MET A 407 1.06 13.98 -10.51
C MET A 407 0.48 15.13 -9.72
N LEU A 408 -0.50 14.89 -8.85
CA LEU A 408 -1.01 15.92 -7.94
C LEU A 408 0.06 16.36 -6.94
N GLY A 409 0.87 15.42 -6.43
CA GLY A 409 2.02 15.72 -5.59
C GLY A 409 3.05 16.62 -6.30
N VAL A 410 3.38 16.31 -7.56
CA VAL A 410 4.30 17.12 -8.38
C VAL A 410 3.75 18.54 -8.61
N ILE A 411 2.47 18.67 -8.96
CA ILE A 411 1.83 19.99 -9.17
C ILE A 411 1.88 20.84 -7.89
N LEU A 412 1.57 20.25 -6.74
CA LEU A 412 1.58 20.96 -5.46
C LEU A 412 2.99 21.31 -4.98
N ARG A 413 3.97 20.44 -5.24
CA ARG A 413 5.39 20.67 -4.94
C ARG A 413 5.92 21.90 -5.67
N ASP A 414 5.66 21.98 -6.97
CA ASP A 414 6.13 23.07 -7.82
C ASP A 414 5.49 24.42 -7.47
N ARG A 415 4.38 24.41 -6.71
CA ARG A 415 3.70 25.63 -6.24
C ARG A 415 4.38 26.26 -5.03
N SER A 416 4.56 25.49 -3.95
CA SER A 416 5.24 25.97 -2.72
C SER A 416 5.48 24.84 -1.73
N ARG A 417 6.46 25.03 -0.83
CA ARG A 417 6.68 24.13 0.32
C ARG A 417 5.45 24.00 1.22
N SER A 418 4.69 25.08 1.41
CA SER A 418 3.44 25.02 2.20
C SER A 418 2.37 24.19 1.50
N ALA A 419 2.24 24.31 0.18
CA ALA A 419 1.27 23.53 -0.57
C ALA A 419 1.56 22.03 -0.52
N LEU A 420 2.84 21.65 -0.53
CA LEU A 420 3.28 20.27 -0.34
C LEU A 420 2.99 19.75 1.08
N LEU A 421 3.18 20.57 2.11
CA LEU A 421 2.82 20.20 3.49
C LEU A 421 1.31 19.90 3.62
N TRP A 422 0.46 20.76 3.03
CA TRP A 422 -0.99 20.53 2.98
C TRP A 422 -1.37 19.33 2.11
N CYS A 423 -0.56 18.99 1.09
CA CYS A 423 -0.74 17.75 0.33
C CYS A 423 -0.59 16.53 1.25
N GLY A 424 0.48 16.50 2.05
CA GLY A 424 0.71 15.45 3.04
C GLY A 424 -0.45 15.37 4.04
N ALA A 425 -0.92 16.50 4.55
CA ALA A 425 -2.09 16.53 5.43
C ALA A 425 -3.35 15.95 4.77
N ALA A 426 -3.62 16.29 3.51
CA ALA A 426 -4.76 15.77 2.75
C ALA A 426 -4.65 14.26 2.48
N VAL A 427 -3.46 13.75 2.15
CA VAL A 427 -3.17 12.30 1.98
C VAL A 427 -3.55 11.53 3.25
N GLN A 428 -3.08 12.00 4.40
CA GLN A 428 -3.28 11.32 5.68
C GLN A 428 -4.74 11.40 6.13
N LEU A 429 -5.37 12.57 5.97
CA LEU A 429 -6.77 12.75 6.29
C LEU A 429 -7.66 11.85 5.42
N GLY A 430 -7.41 11.79 4.12
CA GLY A 430 -8.14 10.91 3.20
C GLY A 430 -8.05 9.45 3.62
N SER A 431 -6.83 8.95 3.83
CA SER A 431 -6.58 7.57 4.27
C SER A 431 -7.29 7.27 5.61
N LEU A 432 -7.29 8.22 6.55
CA LEU A 432 -7.92 8.06 7.87
C LEU A 432 -9.44 7.98 7.74
N ILE A 433 -10.04 8.87 6.94
CA ILE A 433 -11.47 8.85 6.67
C ILE A 433 -11.87 7.52 6.03
N GLY A 434 -11.10 7.05 5.04
CA GLY A 434 -11.36 5.76 4.39
C GLY A 434 -11.38 4.58 5.37
N ALA A 435 -10.38 4.50 6.25
CA ALA A 435 -10.29 3.43 7.24
C ALA A 435 -11.40 3.51 8.31
N LEU A 436 -11.65 4.71 8.87
CA LEU A 436 -12.69 4.91 9.88
C LEU A 436 -14.11 4.72 9.32
N LEU A 437 -14.30 4.98 8.03
CA LEU A 437 -15.54 4.65 7.35
C LEU A 437 -15.67 3.13 7.21
N MET A 438 -14.69 2.46 6.60
CA MET A 438 -14.86 1.04 6.28
C MET A 438 -14.78 0.11 7.47
N PHE A 439 -14.03 0.43 8.53
CA PHE A 439 -13.90 -0.45 9.68
C PHE A 439 -15.26 -0.82 10.32
N PRO A 440 -16.17 0.11 10.66
CA PRO A 440 -17.49 -0.26 11.17
C PRO A 440 -18.37 -0.92 10.11
N LEU A 441 -18.29 -0.52 8.83
CA LEU A 441 -19.07 -1.15 7.75
C LEU A 441 -18.73 -2.65 7.60
N VAL A 442 -17.44 -2.97 7.68
CA VAL A 442 -16.95 -4.35 7.54
C VAL A 442 -17.11 -5.12 8.86
N ASN A 443 -16.63 -4.60 9.98
CA ASN A 443 -16.49 -5.39 11.22
C ASN A 443 -17.70 -5.34 12.15
N VAL A 444 -18.41 -4.21 12.19
CA VAL A 444 -19.51 -4.00 13.15
C VAL A 444 -20.85 -4.28 12.49
N LEU A 445 -21.09 -3.64 11.35
CA LEU A 445 -22.32 -3.81 10.56
C LEU A 445 -22.31 -5.09 9.73
N LYS A 446 -21.13 -5.68 9.50
CA LYS A 446 -20.95 -6.94 8.75
C LYS A 446 -21.67 -6.92 7.39
N LEU A 447 -21.53 -5.80 6.67
CA LEU A 447 -22.22 -5.59 5.39
C LEU A 447 -21.67 -6.50 4.26
N PHE A 448 -20.48 -7.05 4.43
CA PHE A 448 -19.83 -7.91 3.45
C PHE A 448 -19.79 -9.35 3.97
N SER A 449 -20.16 -10.30 3.13
CA SER A 449 -20.24 -11.71 3.51
C SER A 449 -19.05 -12.49 2.95
N SER A 450 -18.40 -13.30 3.80
CA SER A 450 -17.32 -14.20 3.37
C SER A 450 -17.86 -15.36 2.53
N ALA A 451 -17.02 -15.89 1.64
CA ALA A 451 -17.32 -17.08 0.86
C ALA A 451 -16.37 -18.22 1.22
N ASP A 452 -16.86 -19.45 1.19
CA ASP A 452 -15.99 -20.62 1.05
C ASP A 452 -16.07 -21.09 -0.40
N TYR A 453 -14.97 -20.89 -1.14
CA TYR A 453 -14.89 -21.05 -2.58
C TYR A 453 -15.44 -22.40 -3.09
N CYS A 454 -15.27 -23.47 -2.31
CA CYS A 454 -15.67 -24.82 -2.70
C CYS A 454 -17.09 -25.21 -2.28
N SER A 455 -17.75 -24.43 -1.41
CA SER A 455 -19.13 -24.66 -0.97
C SER A 455 -20.12 -23.61 -1.50
N LEU A 456 -19.68 -22.76 -2.43
CA LEU A 456 -20.53 -21.76 -3.07
C LEU A 456 -21.63 -22.41 -3.91
N ASP A 457 -22.88 -22.34 -3.42
CA ASP A 457 -24.07 -22.65 -4.20
C ASP A 457 -24.76 -21.35 -4.64
N CYS A 458 -24.15 -20.71 -5.65
CA CYS A 458 -24.72 -19.52 -6.27
C CYS A 458 -25.77 -19.95 -7.29
N SER A 459 -26.96 -20.32 -6.81
CA SER A 459 -28.12 -20.61 -7.67
C SER A 459 -28.41 -19.40 -8.56
N VAL A 460 -28.39 -19.62 -9.88
CA VAL A 460 -28.55 -18.61 -10.94
C VAL A 460 -29.99 -18.16 -11.08
#